data_AF-A0A9P9AII0-F1
#
_entry.id   AF-A0A9P9AII0-F1
#
_cell.length_a   1.000
_cell.length_b   1.000
_cell.length_c   1.000
_cell.angle_alpha   90.00
_cell.angle_beta   90.00
_cell.angle_gamma   90.00
#
_symmetry.space_group_name_H-M   'P 1'
#
loop_
_entity.id
_entity.type
_entity.pdbx_description
1 polymer ?
#
loop_
_entity_poly.entity_id
_entity_poly.type
_entity_poly.pdbx_seq_one_letter_code
_entity_poly.pdbx_strand_id
1 'polypeptide(L)'
;MSSTIKLLLLFAASSPFTFAFPPSNHPTFGAQRQKAIGHNDLFIPDPHNPVPYKEPFEWDEKNHYYEKHVNGSGHGYYRRSSCPGVNTLANRGFINRSGRNISYDEIAQAARVVWNFGDDNIQTVLGPTRKEHPGPRINLDMFADDAVQFKINCLAAPTRNDRGVGDNVNLNKTLLKQLLSASKDGETLTLEDTAEHHHRRHNDSKATNPNFRFGNNGAICSLAQYANMFGMLGRHGKNGPGTLHVEDVKKFYLDEDWPKGYWRRQLPYYFPEANSYIDRMARHIGYQIERPYPPGEHKLYDVEGDVAVFDVLPPWELPDRYKLKEQEGKKLPDL
;
A
#
# COMPACT_ATOMS: atom_id res chain seq x y z
N MET A 1 46.13 26.19 42.53
CA MET A 1 45.66 26.04 41.13
C MET A 1 45.98 24.64 40.64
N SER A 2 45.00 23.74 40.63
CA SER A 2 44.87 22.70 39.61
C SER A 2 43.51 22.03 39.82
N SER A 3 42.68 22.07 38.78
CA SER A 3 41.28 21.70 38.77
C SER A 3 41.14 20.21 38.51
N THR A 4 40.72 19.43 39.50
CA THR A 4 40.37 18.02 39.30
C THR A 4 38.93 17.92 38.81
N ILE A 5 38.77 17.83 37.49
CA ILE A 5 37.50 17.52 36.84
C ILE A 5 37.09 16.09 37.24
N LYS A 6 36.00 15.95 38.00
CA LYS A 6 35.32 14.66 38.18
C LYS A 6 34.54 14.36 36.91
N LEU A 7 35.07 13.46 36.08
CA LEU A 7 34.36 12.89 34.95
C LEU A 7 33.30 11.93 35.49
N LEU A 8 32.04 12.37 35.49
CA LEU A 8 30.88 11.51 35.77
C LEU A 8 30.71 10.56 34.58
N LEU A 9 31.14 9.31 34.73
CA LEU A 9 30.79 8.21 33.82
C LEU A 9 29.30 7.92 34.00
N LEU A 10 28.45 8.53 33.17
CA LEU A 10 27.11 7.98 32.92
C LEU A 10 27.30 6.65 32.18
N PHE A 11 27.06 5.55 32.88
CA PHE A 11 26.77 4.27 32.23
C PHE A 11 25.48 4.44 31.43
N ALA A 12 25.61 4.68 30.12
CA ALA A 12 24.54 4.38 29.19
C ALA A 12 24.39 2.85 29.18
N ALA A 13 23.41 2.34 29.91
CA ALA A 13 22.91 0.99 29.72
C ALA A 13 22.18 0.96 28.37
N SER A 14 22.95 0.89 27.27
CA SER A 14 22.41 0.52 25.97
C SER A 14 22.08 -0.96 26.03
N SER A 15 20.83 -1.30 26.30
CA SER A 15 20.31 -2.63 26.03
C SER A 15 20.48 -2.91 24.53
N PRO A 16 21.29 -3.90 24.12
CA PRO A 16 21.40 -4.24 22.71
C PRO A 16 20.24 -5.18 22.39
N PHE A 17 19.06 -4.62 22.15
CA PHE A 17 18.09 -5.33 21.30
C PHE A 17 18.37 -4.93 19.85
N THR A 18 19.54 -5.36 19.37
CA THR A 18 19.77 -5.53 17.95
C THR A 18 18.81 -6.62 17.49
N PHE A 19 17.79 -6.26 16.72
CA PHE A 19 17.18 -7.21 15.79
C PHE A 19 18.26 -7.56 14.74
N ALA A 20 19.17 -8.46 15.12
CA ALA A 20 20.04 -9.13 14.17
C ALA A 20 19.15 -10.16 13.47
N PHE A 21 18.51 -9.74 12.38
CA PHE A 21 18.21 -10.71 11.34
C PHE A 21 19.57 -11.25 10.88
N PRO A 22 19.81 -12.57 10.90
CA PRO A 22 21.05 -13.09 10.33
C PRO A 22 21.10 -12.60 8.88
N PRO A 23 22.22 -11.99 8.43
CA PRO A 23 22.37 -11.65 7.03
C PRO A 23 22.48 -12.98 6.28
N SER A 24 21.34 -13.51 5.83
CA SER A 24 21.41 -14.54 4.81
C SER A 24 21.95 -13.84 3.57
N ASN A 25 23.20 -14.11 3.21
CA ASN A 25 23.81 -13.69 1.93
C ASN A 25 23.10 -14.29 0.69
N HIS A 26 21.94 -14.90 0.87
CA HIS A 26 20.99 -15.25 -0.17
C HIS A 26 19.80 -14.30 -0.05
N PRO A 27 19.41 -13.57 -1.12
CA PRO A 27 18.13 -12.87 -1.11
C PRO A 27 17.05 -13.89 -0.77
N THR A 28 16.21 -13.58 0.23
CA THR A 28 15.19 -14.51 0.76
C THR A 28 14.15 -14.93 -0.31
N PHE A 29 14.16 -14.27 -1.47
CA PHE A 29 13.58 -14.68 -2.75
C PHE A 29 14.55 -14.39 -3.91
N GLY A 30 15.67 -15.11 -3.96
CA GLY A 30 16.77 -14.87 -4.89
C GLY A 30 16.51 -15.42 -6.29
N ALA A 31 16.59 -14.55 -7.31
CA ALA A 31 16.60 -14.96 -8.70
C ALA A 31 17.90 -15.74 -9.00
N GLN A 32 17.90 -17.05 -8.80
CA GLN A 32 19.12 -17.87 -8.95
C GLN A 32 19.75 -17.81 -10.37
N ARG A 33 19.05 -17.27 -11.40
CA ARG A 33 19.50 -17.36 -12.81
C ARG A 33 19.08 -16.22 -13.75
N GLN A 34 18.61 -15.07 -13.25
CA GLN A 34 18.24 -13.95 -14.13
C GLN A 34 19.13 -12.73 -13.89
N LYS A 35 19.61 -12.12 -14.99
CA LYS A 35 20.28 -10.82 -14.96
C LYS A 35 19.25 -9.81 -14.47
N ALA A 36 19.32 -9.46 -13.20
CA ALA A 36 18.35 -8.58 -12.60
C ALA A 36 18.67 -7.15 -13.06
N ILE A 37 17.85 -6.60 -13.97
CA ILE A 37 18.00 -5.23 -14.46
C ILE A 37 17.48 -4.28 -13.37
N GLY A 38 18.37 -3.52 -12.74
CA GLY A 38 18.02 -2.56 -11.69
C GLY A 38 17.69 -3.24 -10.35
N HIS A 39 18.33 -4.36 -10.02
CA HIS A 39 18.11 -5.02 -8.72
C HIS A 39 19.09 -4.51 -7.70
N ASN A 40 18.62 -3.66 -6.79
CA ASN A 40 19.43 -3.11 -5.70
C ASN A 40 20.77 -2.53 -6.20
N ASP A 41 20.85 -2.19 -7.49
CA ASP A 41 22.02 -1.58 -8.08
C ASP A 41 22.21 -0.27 -7.33
N LEU A 42 23.37 -0.15 -6.68
CA LEU A 42 23.68 1.04 -5.91
C LEU A 42 23.58 2.22 -6.87
N PHE A 43 22.73 3.18 -6.56
CA PHE A 43 22.74 4.45 -7.26
C PHE A 43 24.11 5.08 -7.03
N ILE A 44 24.87 5.27 -8.12
CA ILE A 44 26.15 5.96 -8.10
C ILE A 44 25.87 7.37 -8.61
N PRO A 45 25.88 8.40 -7.73
CA PRO A 45 25.68 9.78 -8.18
C PRO A 45 26.83 10.21 -9.10
N ASP A 46 26.49 10.99 -10.13
CA ASP A 46 27.45 11.66 -11.01
C ASP A 46 27.04 13.14 -11.24
N PRO A 47 27.89 13.98 -11.85
CA PRO A 47 27.58 15.40 -12.05
C PRO A 47 26.31 15.68 -12.89
N HIS A 48 25.89 14.77 -13.75
CA HIS A 48 24.68 14.85 -14.57
C HIS A 48 23.48 14.14 -13.91
N ASN A 49 23.73 13.25 -12.94
CA ASN A 49 22.74 12.54 -12.14
C ASN A 49 23.12 12.56 -10.64
N PRO A 50 23.04 13.71 -9.95
CA PRO A 50 23.59 13.85 -8.60
C PRO A 50 22.68 13.27 -7.52
N VAL A 51 21.38 13.06 -7.80
CA VAL A 51 20.40 12.51 -6.87
C VAL A 51 19.52 11.49 -7.59
N PRO A 52 19.11 10.40 -6.92
CA PRO A 52 18.22 9.42 -7.52
C PRO A 52 16.94 10.06 -8.02
N TYR A 53 16.56 9.72 -9.24
CA TYR A 53 15.31 10.12 -9.85
C TYR A 53 14.58 8.90 -10.45
N LYS A 54 13.53 9.13 -11.23
CA LYS A 54 12.84 8.07 -11.95
C LYS A 54 13.33 8.00 -13.39
N GLU A 55 13.45 6.82 -13.96
CA GLU A 55 13.84 6.64 -15.35
C GLU A 55 12.65 6.15 -16.19
N PRO A 56 12.59 6.49 -17.48
CA PRO A 56 11.61 5.90 -18.40
C PRO A 56 11.61 4.38 -18.27
N PHE A 57 10.44 3.81 -17.96
CA PHE A 57 10.29 2.36 -17.89
C PHE A 57 9.82 1.83 -19.24
N GLU A 58 10.78 1.40 -20.06
CA GLU A 58 10.53 0.74 -21.33
C GLU A 58 10.63 -0.78 -21.19
N TRP A 59 9.81 -1.50 -21.95
CA TRP A 59 9.75 -2.96 -21.90
C TRP A 59 9.14 -3.48 -23.21
N ASP A 60 9.33 -4.77 -23.48
CA ASP A 60 8.91 -5.39 -24.74
C ASP A 60 7.40 -5.69 -24.79
N GLU A 61 6.65 -4.80 -25.43
CA GLU A 61 5.21 -4.92 -25.74
C GLU A 61 4.84 -6.23 -26.45
N LYS A 62 5.77 -6.96 -27.08
CA LYS A 62 5.47 -8.29 -27.65
C LYS A 62 5.26 -9.35 -26.58
N ASN A 63 5.99 -9.25 -25.47
CA ASN A 63 6.00 -10.26 -24.41
C ASN A 63 5.11 -9.88 -23.23
N HIS A 64 5.07 -8.60 -22.85
CA HIS A 64 4.39 -8.15 -21.64
C HIS A 64 3.18 -7.21 -21.90
N TYR A 65 2.54 -7.33 -23.08
CA TYR A 65 1.40 -6.49 -23.49
C TYR A 65 0.31 -6.39 -22.41
N TYR A 66 -0.42 -5.28 -22.38
CA TYR A 66 -1.55 -5.11 -21.47
C TYR A 66 -2.74 -5.96 -21.89
N GLU A 67 -3.23 -6.80 -20.97
CA GLU A 67 -4.49 -7.50 -21.08
C GLU A 67 -5.19 -7.50 -19.73
N LYS A 68 -6.38 -6.90 -19.67
CA LYS A 68 -7.11 -6.73 -18.42
C LYS A 68 -7.85 -8.01 -18.04
N HIS A 69 -7.51 -8.57 -16.89
CA HIS A 69 -8.36 -9.53 -16.20
C HIS A 69 -8.56 -9.12 -14.75
N VAL A 70 -9.78 -9.35 -14.25
CA VAL A 70 -10.16 -9.09 -12.86
C VAL A 70 -10.39 -10.40 -12.13
N ASN A 71 -10.38 -10.36 -10.79
CA ASN A 71 -10.62 -11.55 -10.00
C ASN A 71 -11.96 -12.21 -10.38
N GLY A 72 -11.97 -13.51 -10.60
CA GLY A 72 -13.18 -14.26 -10.94
C GLY A 72 -13.62 -14.16 -12.41
N SER A 73 -12.97 -13.36 -13.25
CA SER A 73 -13.27 -13.32 -14.69
C SER A 73 -12.89 -14.63 -15.40
N GLY A 74 -13.42 -14.84 -16.61
CA GLY A 74 -13.24 -16.10 -17.35
C GLY A 74 -13.84 -17.30 -16.61
N HIS A 75 -15.07 -17.15 -16.08
CA HIS A 75 -15.74 -18.17 -15.26
C HIS A 75 -14.91 -18.64 -14.06
N GLY A 76 -14.23 -17.72 -13.37
CA GLY A 76 -13.38 -18.03 -12.22
C GLY A 76 -11.96 -18.48 -12.59
N TYR A 77 -11.61 -18.55 -13.87
CA TYR A 77 -10.27 -18.92 -14.31
C TYR A 77 -9.22 -17.88 -13.87
N TYR A 78 -9.50 -16.59 -14.03
CA TYR A 78 -8.53 -15.56 -13.64
C TYR A 78 -8.61 -15.26 -12.14
N ARG A 79 -7.45 -15.28 -11.47
CA ARG A 79 -7.29 -14.92 -10.06
C ARG A 79 -6.54 -13.60 -9.93
N ARG A 80 -7.01 -12.76 -9.03
CA ARG A 80 -6.36 -11.50 -8.65
C ARG A 80 -6.45 -11.34 -7.14
N SER A 81 -5.60 -10.48 -6.60
CA SER A 81 -5.52 -10.15 -5.19
C SER A 81 -6.17 -8.81 -4.86
N SER A 82 -6.13 -8.40 -3.60
CA SER A 82 -6.44 -7.04 -3.16
C SER A 82 -5.38 -6.01 -3.61
N CYS A 83 -4.17 -6.45 -3.97
CA CYS A 83 -3.04 -5.58 -4.31
C CYS A 83 -3.04 -5.22 -5.80
N PRO A 84 -3.30 -3.96 -6.19
CA PRO A 84 -3.26 -3.52 -7.59
C PRO A 84 -1.86 -3.68 -8.20
N GLY A 85 -0.79 -3.58 -7.40
CA GLY A 85 0.59 -3.72 -7.86
C GLY A 85 0.88 -5.11 -8.42
N VAL A 86 0.51 -6.18 -7.71
CA VAL A 86 0.72 -7.55 -8.20
C VAL A 86 -0.29 -7.91 -9.29
N ASN A 87 -1.51 -7.39 -9.22
CA ASN A 87 -2.50 -7.57 -10.28
C ASN A 87 -2.04 -6.98 -11.61
N THR A 88 -1.37 -5.83 -11.56
CA THR A 88 -0.72 -5.22 -12.73
C THR A 88 0.35 -6.12 -13.33
N LEU A 89 1.19 -6.76 -12.50
CA LEU A 89 2.20 -7.71 -12.99
C LEU A 89 1.56 -8.88 -13.76
N ALA A 90 0.40 -9.37 -13.30
CA ALA A 90 -0.35 -10.41 -14.01
C ALA A 90 -1.00 -9.89 -15.30
N ASN A 91 -1.66 -8.72 -15.27
CA ASN A 91 -2.27 -8.10 -16.46
C ASN A 91 -1.24 -7.72 -17.54
N ARG A 92 0.02 -7.53 -17.15
CA ARG A 92 1.14 -7.28 -18.05
C ARG A 92 1.98 -8.51 -18.32
N GLY A 93 1.60 -9.69 -17.83
CA GLY A 93 2.32 -10.94 -18.12
C GLY A 93 3.76 -10.98 -17.60
N PHE A 94 4.13 -10.17 -16.60
CA PHE A 94 5.39 -10.31 -15.86
C PHE A 94 5.38 -11.52 -14.93
N ILE A 95 4.19 -11.91 -14.51
CA ILE A 95 3.88 -13.20 -13.87
C ILE A 95 2.75 -13.85 -14.66
N ASN A 96 2.45 -15.13 -14.41
CA ASN A 96 1.37 -15.84 -15.11
C ASN A 96 0.06 -15.02 -15.15
N ARG A 97 -0.42 -14.68 -16.37
CA ARG A 97 -1.61 -13.83 -16.60
C ARG A 97 -2.87 -14.35 -15.94
N SER A 98 -2.99 -15.68 -15.81
CA SER A 98 -4.10 -16.32 -15.10
C SER A 98 -4.14 -15.96 -13.60
N GLY A 99 -3.04 -15.46 -13.04
CA GLY A 99 -2.87 -15.28 -11.60
C GLY A 99 -2.74 -16.59 -10.84
N ARG A 100 -2.43 -17.69 -11.53
CA ARG A 100 -2.36 -19.04 -10.96
C ARG A 100 -1.00 -19.68 -11.12
N ASN A 101 -0.66 -20.55 -10.19
CA ASN A 101 0.54 -21.37 -10.21
C ASN A 101 1.77 -20.51 -10.51
N ILE A 102 2.04 -19.50 -9.68
CA ILE A 102 3.14 -18.53 -9.79
C ILE A 102 4.11 -18.80 -8.65
N SER A 103 5.44 -18.82 -8.89
CA SER A 103 6.37 -18.97 -7.76
C SER A 103 6.55 -17.68 -6.96
N TYR A 104 6.91 -17.81 -5.69
CA TYR A 104 7.26 -16.64 -4.87
C TYR A 104 8.40 -15.82 -5.49
N ASP A 105 9.40 -16.50 -6.06
CA ASP A 105 10.52 -15.84 -6.74
C ASP A 105 10.09 -15.08 -8.01
N GLU A 106 9.09 -15.60 -8.74
CA GLU A 106 8.52 -14.96 -9.94
C GLU A 106 7.83 -13.64 -9.56
N ILE A 107 7.04 -13.64 -8.47
CA ILE A 107 6.40 -12.42 -7.95
C ILE A 107 7.44 -11.41 -7.46
N ALA A 108 8.41 -11.88 -6.66
CA ALA A 108 9.46 -11.03 -6.12
C ALA A 108 10.29 -10.38 -7.23
N GLN A 109 10.66 -11.15 -8.26
CA GLN A 109 11.40 -10.64 -9.40
C GLN A 109 10.60 -9.62 -10.21
N ALA A 110 9.34 -9.91 -10.51
CA ALA A 110 8.48 -8.99 -11.24
C ALA A 110 8.26 -7.67 -10.46
N ALA A 111 8.10 -7.74 -9.14
CA ALA A 111 7.97 -6.56 -8.29
C ALA A 111 9.23 -5.69 -8.28
N ARG A 112 10.43 -6.29 -8.28
CA ARG A 112 11.69 -5.57 -8.44
C ARG A 112 11.77 -4.90 -9.82
N VAL A 113 11.48 -5.65 -10.88
CA VAL A 113 11.63 -5.16 -12.26
C VAL A 113 10.69 -4.01 -12.58
N VAL A 114 9.44 -4.05 -12.13
CA VAL A 114 8.43 -3.04 -12.52
C VAL A 114 8.37 -1.89 -11.51
N TRP A 115 8.37 -2.21 -10.22
CA TRP A 115 8.15 -1.20 -9.16
C TRP A 115 9.43 -0.72 -8.50
N ASN A 116 10.55 -1.42 -8.73
CA ASN A 116 11.75 -1.30 -7.92
C ASN A 116 11.45 -1.42 -6.42
N PHE A 117 10.63 -2.38 -6.00
CA PHE A 117 10.44 -2.62 -4.58
C PHE A 117 11.71 -3.21 -3.96
N GLY A 118 12.11 -2.65 -2.83
CA GLY A 118 13.12 -3.24 -1.96
C GLY A 118 12.67 -4.59 -1.42
N ASP A 119 13.64 -5.44 -1.10
CA ASP A 119 13.38 -6.79 -0.63
C ASP A 119 12.60 -6.84 0.69
N ASP A 120 12.74 -5.82 1.54
CA ASP A 120 11.96 -5.69 2.78
C ASP A 120 10.45 -5.57 2.52
N ASN A 121 10.05 -4.68 1.62
CA ASN A 121 8.67 -4.50 1.18
C ASN A 121 8.11 -5.80 0.57
N ILE A 122 8.92 -6.50 -0.24
CA ILE A 122 8.52 -7.77 -0.85
C ILE A 122 8.34 -8.85 0.23
N GLN A 123 9.26 -8.94 1.20
CA GLN A 123 9.18 -9.92 2.29
C GLN A 123 7.94 -9.73 3.16
N THR A 124 7.50 -8.50 3.37
CA THR A 124 6.31 -8.24 4.20
C THR A 124 5.03 -8.80 3.63
N VAL A 125 4.94 -8.96 2.30
CA VAL A 125 3.80 -9.59 1.65
C VAL A 125 4.04 -11.09 1.46
N LEU A 126 5.18 -11.46 0.89
CA LEU A 126 5.43 -12.85 0.49
C LEU A 126 5.83 -13.75 1.67
N GLY A 127 6.47 -13.22 2.71
CA GLY A 127 6.88 -13.97 3.89
C GLY A 127 5.70 -14.58 4.66
N PRO A 128 4.72 -13.78 5.10
CA PRO A 128 3.50 -14.30 5.72
C PRO A 128 2.73 -15.24 4.80
N THR A 129 2.63 -14.93 3.51
CA THR A 129 1.95 -15.80 2.54
C THR A 129 2.62 -17.16 2.44
N ARG A 130 3.96 -17.21 2.33
CA ARG A 130 4.74 -18.46 2.28
C ARG A 130 4.63 -19.30 3.53
N LYS A 131 4.46 -18.65 4.68
CA LYS A 131 4.24 -19.34 5.95
C LYS A 131 2.89 -20.07 5.97
N GLU A 132 1.82 -19.44 5.51
CA GLU A 132 0.46 -20.00 5.53
C GLU A 132 0.17 -20.90 4.33
N HIS A 133 0.85 -20.66 3.20
CA HIS A 133 0.78 -21.46 1.99
C HIS A 133 2.17 -22.01 1.65
N PRO A 134 2.61 -23.04 2.39
CA PRO A 134 3.91 -23.65 2.18
C PRO A 134 3.98 -24.30 0.79
N GLY A 135 5.17 -24.25 0.20
CA GLY A 135 5.42 -24.72 -1.15
C GLY A 135 6.05 -23.63 -2.01
N PRO A 136 6.41 -23.97 -3.26
CA PRO A 136 7.12 -23.04 -4.13
C PRO A 136 6.20 -22.08 -4.90
N ARG A 137 4.90 -22.37 -4.99
CA ARG A 137 3.96 -21.68 -5.90
C ARG A 137 2.61 -21.38 -5.25
N ILE A 138 1.96 -20.30 -5.69
CA ILE A 138 0.65 -19.83 -5.23
C ILE A 138 -0.22 -19.34 -6.38
N ASN A 139 -1.50 -19.14 -6.08
CA ASN A 139 -2.40 -18.32 -6.87
C ASN A 139 -2.59 -16.96 -6.17
N LEU A 140 -2.90 -15.90 -6.92
CA LEU A 140 -3.02 -14.55 -6.38
C LEU A 140 -4.21 -14.35 -5.42
N ASP A 141 -5.28 -15.15 -5.56
CA ASP A 141 -6.42 -15.11 -4.65
C ASP A 141 -6.06 -15.61 -3.24
N MET A 142 -4.96 -16.36 -3.08
CA MET A 142 -4.49 -16.84 -1.77
C MET A 142 -3.97 -15.70 -0.87
N PHE A 143 -3.67 -14.52 -1.43
CA PHE A 143 -3.43 -13.32 -0.61
C PHE A 143 -4.68 -12.87 0.18
N ALA A 144 -5.87 -13.34 -0.21
CA ALA A 144 -7.12 -13.07 0.47
C ALA A 144 -7.55 -14.18 1.44
N ASP A 145 -6.78 -15.27 1.56
CA ASP A 145 -7.07 -16.34 2.51
C ASP A 145 -6.97 -15.81 3.95
N ASP A 146 -7.86 -16.25 4.83
CA ASP A 146 -8.01 -15.72 6.19
C ASP A 146 -6.68 -15.65 6.96
N ALA A 147 -5.87 -16.71 6.90
CA ALA A 147 -4.60 -16.77 7.61
C ALA A 147 -3.54 -15.76 7.13
N VAL A 148 -3.64 -15.32 5.87
CA VAL A 148 -2.71 -14.40 5.21
C VAL A 148 -3.24 -12.97 5.27
N GLN A 149 -4.51 -12.77 4.94
CA GLN A 149 -5.08 -11.44 4.77
C GLN A 149 -5.00 -10.61 6.04
N PHE A 150 -5.19 -11.18 7.23
CA PHE A 150 -5.08 -10.43 8.49
C PHE A 150 -3.64 -9.96 8.80
N LYS A 151 -2.65 -10.42 8.03
CA LYS A 151 -1.24 -10.05 8.18
C LYS A 151 -0.79 -9.05 7.11
N ILE A 152 -1.31 -9.17 5.89
CA ILE A 152 -0.83 -8.38 4.73
C ILE A 152 -1.87 -7.36 4.21
N ASN A 153 -3.16 -7.56 4.48
CA ASN A 153 -4.23 -6.63 4.14
C ASN A 153 -4.65 -5.86 5.38
N CYS A 154 -5.01 -4.61 5.17
CA CYS A 154 -5.26 -3.68 6.25
C CYS A 154 -6.73 -3.25 6.24
N LEU A 155 -7.31 -3.06 7.42
CA LEU A 155 -8.56 -2.34 7.58
C LEU A 155 -8.38 -0.88 7.12
N ALA A 156 -9.48 -0.19 6.82
CA ALA A 156 -9.46 1.18 6.32
C ALA A 156 -8.64 1.34 5.01
N ALA A 157 -8.63 0.31 4.17
CA ALA A 157 -7.95 0.34 2.88
C ALA A 157 -8.51 1.47 1.97
N PRO A 158 -7.67 2.08 1.12
CA PRO A 158 -8.06 3.22 0.29
C PRO A 158 -9.17 2.91 -0.72
N THR A 159 -9.22 1.67 -1.24
CA THR A 159 -10.09 1.32 -2.37
C THR A 159 -10.78 -0.04 -2.25
N ARG A 160 -10.61 -0.75 -1.13
CA ARG A 160 -11.23 -2.05 -0.84
C ARG A 160 -12.07 -1.93 0.43
N ASN A 161 -13.15 -2.72 0.53
CA ASN A 161 -13.93 -2.77 1.77
C ASN A 161 -13.13 -3.48 2.85
N ASP A 162 -13.50 -3.25 4.11
CA ASP A 162 -13.04 -4.11 5.19
C ASP A 162 -13.67 -5.50 5.06
N ARG A 163 -12.88 -6.54 5.34
CA ARG A 163 -13.32 -7.94 5.26
C ARG A 163 -14.59 -8.23 6.05
N GLY A 164 -14.73 -7.59 7.23
CA GLY A 164 -15.86 -7.81 8.13
C GLY A 164 -17.21 -7.31 7.60
N VAL A 165 -17.22 -6.46 6.56
CA VAL A 165 -18.44 -5.80 6.06
C VAL A 165 -18.61 -5.89 4.55
N GLY A 166 -17.66 -6.49 3.82
CA GLY A 166 -17.81 -6.64 2.37
C GLY A 166 -16.63 -7.28 1.65
N ASP A 167 -16.62 -7.10 0.34
CA ASP A 167 -15.56 -7.58 -0.55
C ASP A 167 -14.28 -6.75 -0.38
N ASN A 168 -13.26 -7.38 0.19
CA ASN A 168 -11.96 -6.78 0.46
C ASN A 168 -10.89 -7.13 -0.58
N VAL A 169 -11.27 -7.80 -1.67
CA VAL A 169 -10.36 -8.18 -2.75
C VAL A 169 -10.58 -7.24 -3.94
N ASN A 170 -11.83 -7.15 -4.41
CA ASN A 170 -12.14 -6.39 -5.60
C ASN A 170 -12.19 -4.88 -5.33
N LEU A 171 -11.87 -4.12 -6.37
CA LEU A 171 -11.93 -2.66 -6.33
C LEU A 171 -13.35 -2.19 -6.00
N ASN A 172 -13.50 -1.41 -4.93
CA ASN A 172 -14.70 -0.63 -4.68
C ASN A 172 -14.57 0.73 -5.38
N LYS A 173 -15.34 0.92 -6.46
CA LYS A 173 -15.32 2.15 -7.26
C LYS A 173 -15.80 3.39 -6.50
N THR A 174 -16.65 3.23 -5.49
CA THR A 174 -17.09 4.32 -4.61
C THR A 174 -15.92 4.79 -3.74
N LEU A 175 -15.16 3.87 -3.15
CA LEU A 175 -13.95 4.20 -2.38
C LEU A 175 -12.85 4.77 -3.27
N LEU A 176 -12.67 4.28 -4.49
CA LEU A 176 -11.75 4.91 -5.45
C LEU A 176 -12.18 6.34 -5.77
N LYS A 177 -13.47 6.60 -6.02
CA LYS A 177 -13.95 7.96 -6.24
C LYS A 177 -13.69 8.84 -5.02
N GLN A 178 -13.89 8.32 -3.81
CA GLN A 178 -13.57 9.00 -2.56
C GLN A 178 -12.09 9.41 -2.49
N LEU A 179 -11.17 8.49 -2.82
CA LEU A 179 -9.72 8.75 -2.85
C LEU A 179 -9.35 9.83 -3.85
N LEU A 180 -9.82 9.72 -5.09
CA LEU A 180 -9.49 10.70 -6.14
C LEU A 180 -10.05 12.08 -5.82
N SER A 181 -11.19 12.14 -5.14
CA SER A 181 -11.79 13.40 -4.69
C SER A 181 -11.04 14.07 -3.55
N ALA A 182 -10.11 13.38 -2.87
CA ALA A 182 -9.28 14.00 -1.83
C ALA A 182 -8.30 15.05 -2.39
N SER A 183 -8.04 15.04 -3.69
CA SER A 183 -7.20 16.05 -4.35
C SER A 183 -7.83 17.44 -4.25
N LYS A 184 -7.20 18.34 -3.48
CA LYS A 184 -7.68 19.71 -3.27
C LYS A 184 -7.54 20.59 -4.51
N ASP A 185 -6.58 20.28 -5.38
CA ASP A 185 -6.33 21.01 -6.62
C ASP A 185 -6.94 20.34 -7.86
N GLY A 186 -7.55 19.17 -7.70
CA GLY A 186 -8.16 18.37 -8.78
C GLY A 186 -7.17 17.68 -9.73
N GLU A 187 -5.86 17.83 -9.54
CA GLU A 187 -4.81 17.34 -10.44
C GLU A 187 -3.87 16.35 -9.74
N THR A 188 -3.48 16.66 -8.51
CA THR A 188 -2.49 15.90 -7.74
C THR A 188 -2.97 15.58 -6.34
N LEU A 189 -2.49 14.48 -5.78
CA LEU A 189 -2.67 14.11 -4.39
C LEU A 189 -1.37 14.42 -3.64
N THR A 190 -1.49 15.19 -2.57
CA THR A 190 -0.40 15.40 -1.60
C THR A 190 -0.43 14.32 -0.51
N LEU A 191 0.67 14.18 0.25
CA LEU A 191 0.69 13.28 1.41
C LEU A 191 -0.39 13.71 2.42
N GLU A 192 -0.58 15.00 2.59
CA GLU A 192 -1.61 15.60 3.44
C GLU A 192 -3.03 15.22 2.96
N ASP A 193 -3.33 15.37 1.67
CA ASP A 193 -4.63 14.96 1.10
C ASP A 193 -4.92 13.47 1.33
N THR A 194 -3.90 12.63 1.14
CA THR A 194 -4.05 11.18 1.35
C THR A 194 -4.14 10.78 2.82
N ALA A 195 -3.51 11.54 3.71
CA ALA A 195 -3.60 11.33 5.15
C ALA A 195 -5.01 11.68 5.65
N GLU A 196 -5.57 12.80 5.20
CA GLU A 196 -6.95 13.21 5.51
C GLU A 196 -7.96 12.20 4.96
N HIS A 197 -7.75 11.70 3.75
CA HIS A 197 -8.56 10.61 3.20
C HIS A 197 -8.42 9.30 4.00
N HIS A 198 -7.21 8.95 4.42
CA HIS A 198 -6.96 7.81 5.28
C HIS A 198 -7.76 7.92 6.57
N HIS A 199 -7.69 9.07 7.26
CA HIS A 199 -8.43 9.27 8.50
C HIS A 199 -9.94 9.18 8.30
N ARG A 200 -10.45 9.67 7.16
CA ARG A 200 -11.85 9.44 6.78
C ARG A 200 -12.16 7.94 6.65
N ARG A 201 -11.32 7.18 5.95
CA ARG A 201 -11.49 5.73 5.78
C ARG A 201 -11.47 4.99 7.11
N HIS A 202 -10.60 5.42 8.03
CA HIS A 202 -10.54 4.94 9.41
C HIS A 202 -11.88 5.13 10.12
N ASN A 203 -12.41 6.36 10.13
CA ASN A 203 -13.69 6.66 10.78
C ASN A 203 -14.88 5.94 10.13
N ASP A 204 -14.93 5.86 8.81
CA ASP A 204 -15.94 5.10 8.06
C ASP A 204 -15.92 3.62 8.49
N SER A 205 -14.73 3.01 8.59
CA SER A 205 -14.54 1.63 9.04
C SER A 205 -14.90 1.44 10.52
N LYS A 206 -14.47 2.34 11.42
CA LYS A 206 -14.84 2.34 12.84
C LYS A 206 -16.36 2.40 13.04
N ALA A 207 -17.06 3.20 12.24
CA ALA A 207 -18.50 3.39 12.35
C ALA A 207 -19.33 2.21 11.80
N THR A 208 -18.79 1.47 10.82
CA THR A 208 -19.56 0.46 10.06
C THR A 208 -19.13 -0.99 10.32
N ASN A 209 -17.90 -1.23 10.77
CA ASN A 209 -17.36 -2.56 11.02
C ASN A 209 -17.33 -2.87 12.52
N PRO A 210 -18.24 -3.72 13.05
CA PRO A 210 -18.29 -4.03 14.49
C PRO A 210 -17.03 -4.76 15.00
N ASN A 211 -16.27 -5.36 14.09
CA ASN A 211 -15.02 -6.05 14.37
C ASN A 211 -13.78 -5.17 14.13
N PHE A 212 -13.95 -3.85 13.94
CA PHE A 212 -12.85 -2.95 13.71
C PHE A 212 -11.87 -2.95 14.90
N ARG A 213 -10.61 -3.30 14.64
CA ARG A 213 -9.52 -3.31 15.61
C ARG A 213 -8.30 -2.69 14.92
N PHE A 214 -7.90 -1.52 15.40
CA PHE A 214 -6.96 -0.67 14.68
C PHE A 214 -5.92 -0.10 15.65
N GLY A 215 -4.82 -0.84 15.81
CA GLY A 215 -3.63 -0.43 16.57
C GLY A 215 -2.53 0.13 15.67
N ASN A 216 -1.31 0.30 16.19
CA ASN A 216 -0.18 0.85 15.41
C ASN A 216 0.09 0.03 14.15
N ASN A 217 0.02 -1.31 14.21
CA ASN A 217 0.13 -2.15 13.02
C ASN A 217 -0.96 -1.87 11.98
N GLY A 218 -2.21 -1.61 12.40
CA GLY A 218 -3.31 -1.26 11.50
C GLY A 218 -3.08 0.09 10.82
N ALA A 219 -2.66 1.09 11.59
CA ALA A 219 -2.31 2.43 11.10
C ALA A 219 -1.16 2.37 10.08
N ILE A 220 -0.05 1.70 10.43
CA ILE A 220 1.11 1.53 9.53
C ILE A 220 0.70 0.79 8.26
N CYS A 221 0.00 -0.32 8.39
CA CYS A 221 -0.40 -1.14 7.25
C CYS A 221 -1.27 -0.33 6.28
N SER A 222 -2.29 0.36 6.79
CA SER A 222 -3.21 1.15 5.96
C SER A 222 -2.54 2.39 5.36
N LEU A 223 -1.75 3.15 6.12
CA LEU A 223 -0.96 4.28 5.62
C LEU A 223 0.11 3.85 4.60
N ALA A 224 0.73 2.67 4.78
CA ALA A 224 1.70 2.13 3.83
C ALA A 224 1.10 1.95 2.44
N GLN A 225 -0.20 1.64 2.32
CA GLN A 225 -0.86 1.52 1.02
C GLN A 225 -0.89 2.87 0.26
N TYR A 226 -1.04 3.99 0.97
CA TYR A 226 -0.95 5.33 0.38
C TYR A 226 0.51 5.67 0.06
N ALA A 227 1.43 5.45 1.00
CA ALA A 227 2.86 5.66 0.82
C ALA A 227 3.39 4.94 -0.44
N ASN A 228 2.94 3.70 -0.65
CA ASN A 228 3.28 2.90 -1.83
C ASN A 228 2.82 3.55 -3.14
N MET A 229 1.70 4.30 -3.16
CA MET A 229 1.29 5.04 -4.37
C MET A 229 2.32 6.13 -4.70
N PHE A 230 2.81 6.88 -3.72
CA PHE A 230 3.86 7.88 -3.93
C PHE A 230 5.17 7.24 -4.37
N GLY A 231 5.59 6.19 -3.67
CA GLY A 231 6.80 5.44 -4.00
C GLY A 231 6.76 4.92 -5.44
N MET A 232 5.70 4.17 -5.79
CA MET A 232 5.56 3.53 -7.09
C MET A 232 5.22 4.51 -8.20
N LEU A 233 4.18 5.33 -8.06
CA LEU A 233 3.56 6.08 -9.16
C LEU A 233 4.00 7.53 -9.25
N GLY A 234 4.39 8.16 -8.12
CA GLY A 234 4.69 9.59 -8.07
C GLY A 234 5.82 9.97 -9.03
N ARG A 235 5.70 11.06 -9.78
CA ARG A 235 6.70 11.50 -10.77
C ARG A 235 7.08 12.96 -10.53
N HIS A 236 8.09 13.45 -11.25
CA HIS A 236 8.46 14.86 -11.14
C HIS A 236 7.27 15.74 -11.55
N GLY A 237 6.94 16.70 -10.70
CA GLY A 237 5.82 17.59 -10.88
C GLY A 237 5.85 18.73 -9.87
N LYS A 238 4.73 19.45 -9.73
CA LYS A 238 4.63 20.67 -8.93
C LYS A 238 4.87 20.48 -7.43
N ASN A 239 4.67 19.27 -6.90
CA ASN A 239 4.89 18.93 -5.48
C ASN A 239 6.24 18.23 -5.24
N GLY A 240 7.16 18.32 -6.21
CA GLY A 240 8.49 17.71 -6.15
C GLY A 240 8.61 16.38 -6.93
N PRO A 241 9.69 15.62 -6.71
CA PRO A 241 10.03 14.44 -7.51
C PRO A 241 9.06 13.25 -7.36
N GLY A 242 8.24 13.24 -6.32
CA GLY A 242 7.23 12.21 -6.04
C GLY A 242 5.79 12.70 -6.20
N THR A 243 5.54 13.68 -7.07
CA THR A 243 4.19 14.23 -7.30
C THR A 243 3.25 13.13 -7.80
N LEU A 244 2.20 12.84 -7.04
CA LEU A 244 1.22 11.79 -7.36
C LEU A 244 0.05 12.40 -8.12
N HIS A 245 -0.11 12.06 -9.40
CA HIS A 245 -1.21 12.60 -10.21
C HIS A 245 -2.48 11.76 -10.05
N VAL A 246 -3.64 12.43 -10.02
CA VAL A 246 -4.96 11.79 -9.89
C VAL A 246 -5.22 10.83 -11.05
N GLU A 247 -4.81 11.18 -12.27
CA GLU A 247 -4.95 10.33 -13.46
C GLU A 247 -4.15 9.03 -13.35
N ASP A 248 -2.95 9.08 -12.77
CA ASP A 248 -2.04 7.95 -12.61
C ASP A 248 -2.60 6.97 -11.58
N VAL A 249 -3.11 7.49 -10.45
CA VAL A 249 -3.81 6.69 -9.43
C VAL A 249 -5.09 6.07 -10.00
N LYS A 250 -5.88 6.86 -10.75
CA LYS A 250 -7.11 6.38 -11.38
C LYS A 250 -6.82 5.23 -12.34
N LYS A 251 -5.85 5.37 -13.23
CA LYS A 251 -5.44 4.31 -14.16
C LYS A 251 -4.95 3.09 -13.40
N PHE A 252 -4.05 3.27 -12.44
CA PHE A 252 -3.49 2.17 -11.66
C PHE A 252 -4.55 1.32 -10.97
N TYR A 253 -5.55 1.95 -10.36
CA TYR A 253 -6.61 1.21 -9.69
C TYR A 253 -7.70 0.67 -10.62
N LEU A 254 -8.16 1.47 -11.59
CA LEU A 254 -9.24 1.04 -12.49
C LEU A 254 -8.77 -0.05 -13.45
N ASP A 255 -7.57 0.11 -14.00
CA ASP A 255 -7.05 -0.74 -15.06
C ASP A 255 -6.11 -1.81 -14.55
N GLU A 256 -5.62 -1.69 -13.31
CA GLU A 256 -4.56 -2.55 -12.77
C GLU A 256 -3.44 -2.63 -13.80
N ASP A 257 -2.95 -1.43 -14.12
CA ASP A 257 -1.94 -1.13 -15.12
C ASP A 257 -1.09 0.07 -14.65
N TRP A 258 0.18 0.16 -15.03
CA TRP A 258 0.98 1.34 -14.66
C TRP A 258 0.59 2.59 -15.50
N PRO A 259 0.95 3.80 -15.04
CA PRO A 259 0.72 5.06 -15.75
C PRO A 259 1.19 5.10 -17.21
N LYS A 260 0.56 5.94 -18.03
CA LYS A 260 1.08 6.17 -19.39
C LYS A 260 2.43 6.89 -19.30
N GLY A 261 3.43 6.39 -20.02
CA GLY A 261 4.79 6.93 -19.92
C GLY A 261 5.31 6.80 -18.49
N TYR A 262 5.08 5.64 -17.86
CA TYR A 262 5.51 5.35 -16.50
C TYR A 262 7.03 5.44 -16.36
N TRP A 263 7.47 6.12 -15.31
CA TRP A 263 8.88 6.20 -14.96
C TRP A 263 9.12 5.40 -13.67
N ARG A 264 9.99 4.40 -13.75
CA ARG A 264 10.37 3.52 -12.63
C ARG A 264 11.42 4.22 -11.79
N ARG A 265 11.43 3.99 -10.48
CA ARG A 265 12.46 4.53 -9.58
C ARG A 265 13.84 3.95 -9.90
N GLN A 266 14.90 4.78 -9.86
CA GLN A 266 16.30 4.31 -9.92
C GLN A 266 16.70 3.57 -8.63
N LEU A 267 16.37 4.14 -7.47
CA LEU A 267 16.60 3.49 -6.18
C LEU A 267 15.42 2.60 -5.78
N PRO A 268 15.69 1.41 -5.21
CA PRO A 268 14.62 0.60 -4.68
C PRO A 268 13.88 1.32 -3.56
N TYR A 269 12.56 1.21 -3.57
CA TYR A 269 11.70 1.74 -2.53
C TYR A 269 11.72 0.78 -1.34
N TYR A 270 12.38 1.18 -0.25
CA TYR A 270 12.56 0.42 0.99
C TYR A 270 11.69 0.97 2.14
N PHE A 271 11.62 0.21 3.22
CA PHE A 271 10.93 0.57 4.46
C PHE A 271 11.30 1.92 5.07
N PRO A 272 12.56 2.38 5.09
CA PRO A 272 12.87 3.68 5.67
C PRO A 272 12.16 4.84 4.95
N GLU A 273 12.10 4.79 3.61
CA GLU A 273 11.38 5.79 2.83
C GLU A 273 9.87 5.68 3.04
N ALA A 274 9.33 4.45 2.99
CA ALA A 274 7.91 4.22 3.27
C ALA A 274 7.49 4.74 4.66
N ASN A 275 8.29 4.44 5.69
CA ASN A 275 8.05 4.91 7.05
C ASN A 275 8.14 6.43 7.17
N SER A 276 8.99 7.09 6.38
CA SER A 276 9.04 8.56 6.36
C SER A 276 7.71 9.18 5.88
N TYR A 277 7.08 8.58 4.87
CA TYR A 277 5.76 9.00 4.40
C TYR A 277 4.67 8.67 5.42
N ILE A 278 4.69 7.44 5.95
CA ILE A 278 3.75 6.97 6.97
C ILE A 278 3.77 7.88 8.21
N ASP A 279 4.96 8.16 8.75
CA ASP A 279 5.11 9.00 9.93
C ASP A 279 4.72 10.46 9.66
N ARG A 280 4.95 10.98 8.45
CA ARG A 280 4.48 12.31 8.06
C ARG A 280 2.96 12.37 7.99
N MET A 281 2.34 11.38 7.32
CA MET A 281 0.88 11.30 7.21
C MET A 281 0.23 11.11 8.58
N ALA A 282 0.74 10.20 9.42
CA ALA A 282 0.25 9.97 10.78
C ALA A 282 0.30 11.26 11.62
N ARG A 283 1.45 11.96 11.62
CA ARG A 283 1.60 13.23 12.36
C ARG A 283 0.66 14.31 11.83
N HIS A 284 0.44 14.37 10.52
CA HIS A 284 -0.51 15.30 9.92
C HIS A 284 -1.88 15.10 10.54
N ILE A 285 -2.36 13.85 10.63
CA ILE A 285 -3.67 13.52 11.22
C ILE A 285 -3.70 13.45 12.75
N GLY A 286 -2.70 14.02 13.42
CA GLY A 286 -2.68 14.13 14.88
C GLY A 286 -2.39 12.82 15.62
N TYR A 287 -1.81 11.83 14.94
CA TYR A 287 -1.43 10.55 15.53
C TYR A 287 0.08 10.31 15.44
N GLN A 288 0.66 9.67 16.46
CA GLN A 288 2.07 9.29 16.46
C GLN A 288 2.22 7.78 16.60
N ILE A 289 2.87 7.17 15.62
CA ILE A 289 3.20 5.75 15.64
C ILE A 289 4.32 5.50 16.65
N GLU A 290 4.06 4.63 17.63
CA GLU A 290 5.06 4.23 18.63
C GLU A 290 5.88 3.02 18.16
N ARG A 291 7.21 3.08 18.38
CA ARG A 291 8.16 2.00 18.07
C ARG A 291 9.18 1.86 19.23
N PRO A 292 9.47 0.66 19.76
CA PRO A 292 8.87 -0.64 19.43
C PRO A 292 7.39 -0.70 19.83
N TYR A 293 6.64 -1.59 19.19
CA TYR A 293 5.21 -1.72 19.42
C TYR A 293 4.89 -2.10 20.88
N PRO A 294 3.86 -1.48 21.49
CA PRO A 294 3.40 -1.87 22.82
C PRO A 294 3.08 -3.37 22.87
N PRO A 295 3.50 -4.09 23.93
CA PRO A 295 3.14 -5.49 24.11
C PRO A 295 1.62 -5.67 24.07
N GLY A 296 1.13 -6.55 23.18
CA GLY A 296 -0.30 -6.84 23.08
C GLY A 296 -1.11 -5.88 22.23
N GLU A 297 -0.51 -5.00 21.42
CA GLU A 297 -1.26 -4.04 20.59
C GLU A 297 -2.28 -4.65 19.62
N HIS A 298 -2.10 -5.90 19.20
CA HIS A 298 -3.08 -6.65 18.40
C HIS A 298 -4.41 -6.89 19.15
N LYS A 299 -4.46 -6.58 20.45
CA LYS A 299 -5.64 -6.64 21.33
C LYS A 299 -6.09 -5.26 21.83
N LEU A 300 -5.40 -4.18 21.45
CA LEU A 300 -5.66 -2.82 21.95
C LEU A 300 -6.49 -2.00 20.95
N TYR A 301 -7.30 -1.11 21.51
CA TYR A 301 -8.30 -0.25 20.87
C TYR A 301 -7.69 0.74 19.88
N ASP A 302 -8.59 1.43 19.17
CA ASP A 302 -8.30 2.51 18.22
C ASP A 302 -7.19 3.45 18.73
N VAL A 303 -6.11 3.55 17.95
CA VAL A 303 -4.96 4.41 18.25
C VAL A 303 -5.04 5.78 17.58
N GLU A 304 -5.93 5.96 16.59
CA GLU A 304 -6.16 7.27 16.01
C GLU A 304 -7.15 8.04 16.89
N GLY A 305 -6.81 9.29 17.19
CA GLY A 305 -7.71 10.16 17.96
C GLY A 305 -8.97 10.52 17.17
N ASP A 306 -10.10 10.69 17.86
CA ASP A 306 -11.38 11.08 17.26
C ASP A 306 -11.38 12.49 16.62
N VAL A 307 -10.31 13.27 16.79
CA VAL A 307 -10.26 14.74 16.59
C VAL A 307 -9.29 15.20 15.49
N ALA A 308 -9.18 14.45 14.40
CA ALA A 308 -8.60 15.00 13.19
C ALA A 308 -9.63 15.94 12.51
N VAL A 309 -9.67 17.19 12.99
CA VAL A 309 -10.49 18.30 12.47
C VAL A 309 -9.88 18.78 11.15
N PHE A 310 -9.93 17.93 10.14
CA PHE A 310 -9.76 18.39 8.77
C PHE A 310 -11.13 18.78 8.27
N ASP A 311 -11.20 19.83 7.46
CA ASP A 311 -12.32 20.02 6.54
C ASP A 311 -12.28 18.87 5.53
N VAL A 312 -12.52 17.64 6.00
CA VAL A 312 -12.81 16.50 5.16
C VAL A 312 -14.00 16.99 4.35
N LEU A 313 -13.79 17.13 3.04
CA LEU A 313 -14.79 17.53 2.04
C LEU A 313 -16.19 17.18 2.54
N PRO A 314 -17.14 18.13 2.51
CA PRO A 314 -18.39 18.07 3.26
C PRO A 314 -19.00 16.67 3.19
N PRO A 315 -19.56 16.14 4.29
CA PRO A 315 -20.08 14.79 4.34
C PRO A 315 -20.92 14.57 3.08
N TRP A 316 -20.48 13.64 2.25
CA TRP A 316 -21.12 13.38 0.97
C TRP A 316 -22.57 13.02 1.23
N GLU A 317 -23.50 13.97 1.01
CA GLU A 317 -24.92 13.68 1.06
C GLU A 317 -25.24 12.72 -0.09
N LEU A 318 -25.82 11.56 0.25
CA LEU A 318 -26.39 10.66 -0.75
C LEU A 318 -27.34 11.46 -1.65
N PRO A 319 -27.16 11.47 -2.99
CA PRO A 319 -28.12 12.09 -3.89
C PRO A 319 -29.51 11.51 -3.61
N ASP A 320 -30.53 12.35 -3.46
CA ASP A 320 -31.86 11.95 -2.97
C ASP A 320 -32.49 10.77 -3.71
N ARG A 321 -32.09 10.53 -4.97
CA ARG A 321 -32.52 9.38 -5.77
C ARG A 321 -32.08 8.00 -5.23
N TYR A 322 -31.14 7.96 -4.28
CA TYR A 322 -30.62 6.73 -3.66
C TYR A 322 -31.00 6.61 -2.18
N LYS A 323 -31.69 7.60 -1.60
CA LYS A 323 -32.34 7.43 -0.30
C LYS A 323 -33.55 6.53 -0.54
N LEU A 324 -33.48 5.28 -0.07
CA LEU A 324 -34.65 4.42 -0.03
C LEU A 324 -35.71 5.16 0.78
N LYS A 325 -36.82 5.56 0.13
CA LYS A 325 -37.98 6.04 0.84
C LYS A 325 -38.52 4.86 1.64
N GLU A 326 -38.27 4.82 2.94
CA GLU A 326 -39.17 4.15 3.85
C GLU A 326 -40.53 4.84 3.70
N GLN A 327 -41.40 4.22 2.89
CA GLN A 327 -42.80 4.60 2.84
C GLN A 327 -43.45 4.08 4.11
N GLU A 328 -43.45 4.92 5.14
CA GLU A 328 -44.48 4.87 6.16
C GLU A 328 -45.85 4.98 5.48
N GLY A 329 -46.73 4.05 5.82
CA GLY A 329 -48.05 3.89 5.24
C GLY A 329 -48.85 5.18 5.15
N LYS A 330 -49.30 5.52 3.95
CA LYS A 330 -50.49 6.33 3.73
C LYS A 330 -51.49 5.52 2.92
N LYS A 331 -52.65 5.31 3.55
CA LYS A 331 -53.88 4.72 3.01
C LYS A 331 -54.16 5.25 1.60
N LEU A 332 -54.50 4.34 0.68
CA LEU A 332 -55.24 4.71 -0.53
C LEU A 332 -56.64 5.22 -0.14
N PRO A 333 -57.11 6.35 -0.69
CA PRO A 333 -58.54 6.59 -0.86
C PRO A 333 -59.04 5.91 -2.14
N ASP A 334 -60.27 5.42 -2.06
CA ASP A 334 -61.00 4.74 -3.13
C ASP A 334 -61.03 5.54 -4.44
N LEU A 335 -60.72 4.86 -5.56
CA LEU A 335 -61.43 4.87 -6.85
C LEU A 335 -60.76 3.92 -7.85
#